data_AF-A0A955GS51-F1
#
_entry.id   AF-A0A955GS51-F1
#
_cell.length_a   1.000
_cell.length_b   1.000
_cell.length_c   1.000
_cell.angle_alpha   90.00
_cell.angle_beta   90.00
_cell.angle_gamma   90.00
#
_symmetry.space_group_name_H-M   'P 1'
#
loop_
_entity.id
_entity.type
_entity.pdbx_description
1 polymer ?
#
loop_
_entity_poly.entity_id
_entity_poly.type
_entity_poly.pdbx_seq_one_letter_code
_entity_poly.pdbx_strand_id
1 'polypeptide(L)'
;MNNTRNFIEWNRGFKTIKRHFPIVIKPILAGAVAMLTWRFVILPLELYFEDPFEPILFIVLPFAGFIYVIFASIAVQSVFDQYKEVSKAVVKKNIEGFLPYRDEQLPIMIHILLVAPSIVIVFFTLAFNYHENIPLGMATNFSIVFVLAMVWVIATELDDFKKSIWFKEKIPQEWYDMNIEEYFQKSKE
;
A
#
# COMPACT_ATOMS: atom_id res chain seq x y z
N MET A 1 -12.66 20.17 37.78
CA MET A 1 -12.60 19.36 36.54
C MET A 1 -12.52 20.32 35.36
N ASN A 2 -11.31 20.63 34.88
CA ASN A 2 -11.14 21.47 33.69
C ASN A 2 -11.33 20.62 32.44
N ASN A 3 -12.48 20.79 31.80
CA ASN A 3 -12.80 20.21 30.52
C ASN A 3 -12.13 21.06 29.42
N THR A 4 -10.80 20.90 29.26
CA THR A 4 -10.08 21.42 28.10
C THR A 4 -10.51 20.63 26.87
N ARG A 5 -11.61 21.07 26.26
CA ARG A 5 -11.93 20.71 24.88
C ARG A 5 -10.69 21.02 24.04
N ASN A 6 -10.05 19.98 23.52
CA ASN A 6 -8.93 20.06 22.59
C ASN A 6 -9.36 20.92 21.39
N PHE A 7 -9.10 22.22 21.44
CA PHE A 7 -9.07 23.05 20.25
C PHE A 7 -7.95 22.49 19.37
N ILE A 8 -8.33 21.73 18.35
CA ILE A 8 -7.45 21.29 17.29
C ILE A 8 -6.99 22.58 16.61
N GLU A 9 -5.78 23.03 16.89
CA GLU A 9 -5.18 24.18 16.22
C GLU A 9 -5.36 24.02 14.71
N TRP A 10 -5.83 25.06 14.02
CA TRP A 10 -6.03 25.09 12.55
C TRP A 10 -4.80 24.53 11.79
N ASN A 11 -3.61 24.72 12.35
CA ASN A 11 -2.34 24.25 11.81
C ASN A 11 -2.12 22.72 11.86
N ARG A 12 -2.91 21.98 12.66
CA ARG A 12 -2.89 20.50 12.69
C ARG A 12 -3.45 19.91 11.40
N GLY A 13 -4.47 20.52 10.80
CA GLY A 13 -5.06 20.06 9.55
C GLY A 13 -4.04 20.08 8.42
N PHE A 14 -3.35 21.20 8.23
CA PHE A 14 -2.34 21.36 7.18
C PHE A 14 -1.11 20.46 7.39
N LYS A 15 -0.61 20.33 8.63
CA LYS A 15 0.48 19.39 8.95
C LYS A 15 0.08 17.94 8.70
N THR A 16 -1.15 17.56 9.06
CA THR A 16 -1.67 16.21 8.82
C THR A 16 -1.80 15.95 7.32
N ILE A 17 -2.39 16.87 6.56
CA ILE A 17 -2.52 16.75 5.11
C ILE A 17 -1.14 16.61 4.45
N LYS A 18 -0.19 17.50 4.77
CA LYS A 18 1.17 17.46 4.19
C LYS A 18 1.88 16.13 4.50
N ARG A 19 1.65 15.55 5.68
CA ARG A 19 2.23 14.27 6.12
C ARG A 19 1.67 13.07 5.36
N HIS A 20 0.38 13.08 5.03
CA HIS A 20 -0.29 11.99 4.32
C HIS A 20 -0.30 12.17 2.80
N PHE A 21 0.02 13.38 2.32
CA PHE A 21 0.06 13.72 0.91
C PHE A 21 0.89 12.72 0.05
N PRO A 22 2.09 12.26 0.49
CA PRO A 22 2.87 11.29 -0.27
C PRO A 22 2.16 9.94 -0.47
N ILE A 23 1.34 9.51 0.50
CA ILE A 23 0.60 8.23 0.43
C ILE A 23 -0.46 8.30 -0.67
N VAL A 24 -1.07 9.46 -0.86
CA VAL A 24 -2.14 9.66 -1.86
C VAL A 24 -1.57 9.97 -3.23
N ILE A 25 -0.48 10.74 -3.31
CA ILE A 25 0.07 11.17 -4.61
C ILE A 25 0.74 10.01 -5.37
N LYS A 26 1.40 9.07 -4.67
CA LYS A 26 2.09 7.93 -5.31
C LYS A 26 1.12 7.08 -6.16
N PRO A 27 -0.05 6.64 -5.65
CA PRO A 27 -1.05 5.94 -6.47
C PRO A 27 -1.64 6.78 -7.59
N ILE A 28 -1.87 8.08 -7.36
CA ILE A 28 -2.36 9.00 -8.41
C ILE A 28 -1.38 9.03 -9.59
N LEU A 29 -0.08 9.18 -9.30
CA LEU A 29 0.95 9.20 -10.32
C LEU A 29 1.03 7.85 -11.05
N ALA A 30 0.95 6.73 -10.33
CA ALA A 30 0.94 5.40 -10.95
C ALA A 30 -0.26 5.22 -11.90
N GLY A 31 -1.46 5.60 -11.45
CA GLY A 31 -2.67 5.56 -12.29
C GLY A 31 -2.56 6.48 -13.50
N ALA A 32 -2.04 7.69 -13.32
CA ALA A 32 -1.82 8.64 -14.41
C ALA A 32 -0.82 8.10 -15.44
N VAL A 33 0.30 7.50 -15.00
CA VAL A 33 1.29 6.87 -15.88
C VAL A 33 0.64 5.74 -16.67
N ALA A 34 -0.16 4.87 -16.04
CA ALA A 34 -0.84 3.79 -16.75
C ALA A 34 -1.85 4.32 -17.79
N MET A 35 -2.66 5.30 -17.42
CA MET A 35 -3.59 5.98 -18.33
C MET A 35 -2.87 6.60 -19.54
N LEU A 36 -1.76 7.31 -19.30
CA LEU A 36 -0.97 7.93 -20.37
C LEU A 36 -0.28 6.88 -21.24
N THR A 37 0.26 5.82 -20.64
CA THR A 37 0.87 4.70 -21.37
C THR A 37 -0.16 4.04 -22.27
N TRP A 38 -1.36 3.79 -21.75
CA TRP A 38 -2.45 3.24 -22.55
C TRP A 38 -2.80 4.15 -23.74
N ARG A 39 -3.01 5.44 -23.49
CA ARG A 39 -3.44 6.40 -24.51
C ARG A 39 -2.39 6.66 -25.59
N PHE A 40 -1.11 6.79 -25.21
CA PHE A 40 -0.06 7.27 -26.11
C PHE A 40 0.86 6.17 -26.63
N VAL A 41 0.86 4.98 -26.01
CA VAL A 41 1.71 3.85 -26.42
C VAL A 41 0.85 2.69 -26.90
N ILE A 42 -0.06 2.19 -26.06
CA ILE A 42 -0.80 0.96 -26.37
C ILE A 42 -1.79 1.17 -27.53
N LEU A 43 -2.61 2.22 -27.44
CA LEU A 43 -3.66 2.47 -28.43
C LEU A 43 -3.09 2.76 -29.85
N PRO A 44 -2.09 3.65 -30.04
CA PRO A 44 -1.56 3.94 -31.38
C PRO A 44 -0.75 2.80 -32.00
N LEU A 45 -0.20 1.90 -31.17
CA LEU A 45 0.55 0.72 -31.62
C LEU A 45 -0.35 -0.50 -31.82
N GLU A 46 -1.66 -0.36 -31.62
CA GLU A 46 -2.64 -1.44 -31.74
C GLU A 46 -2.31 -2.67 -30.88
N LEU A 47 -1.71 -2.44 -29.70
CA LEU A 47 -1.31 -3.48 -28.74
C LEU A 47 -2.48 -3.89 -27.83
N TYR A 48 -3.63 -4.23 -28.40
CA TYR A 48 -4.81 -4.67 -27.68
C TYR A 48 -5.35 -5.98 -28.24
N PHE A 49 -6.15 -6.68 -27.45
CA PHE A 49 -6.80 -7.91 -27.87
C PHE A 49 -7.92 -7.62 -28.88
N GLU A 50 -7.99 -8.44 -29.93
CA GLU A 50 -9.13 -8.46 -30.85
C GLU A 50 -10.35 -9.13 -30.17
N ASP A 51 -11.56 -8.81 -30.62
CA ASP A 51 -12.86 -9.31 -30.14
C ASP A 51 -12.93 -10.82 -29.75
N PRO A 52 -12.30 -11.78 -30.47
CA PRO A 52 -12.35 -13.20 -30.07
C PRO A 52 -11.75 -13.51 -28.69
N PHE A 53 -10.98 -12.60 -28.08
CA PHE A 53 -10.37 -12.79 -26.76
C PHE A 53 -11.17 -12.20 -25.59
N GLU A 54 -12.29 -11.50 -25.86
CA GLU A 54 -13.16 -10.95 -24.81
C GLU A 54 -13.65 -11.99 -23.78
N PRO A 55 -14.06 -13.22 -24.14
CA PRO A 55 -14.50 -14.21 -23.16
C PRO A 55 -13.41 -14.59 -22.16
N ILE A 56 -12.14 -14.62 -22.60
CA ILE A 56 -11.00 -14.94 -21.74
C ILE A 56 -10.79 -13.82 -20.72
N LEU A 57 -10.91 -12.56 -21.15
CA LEU A 57 -10.86 -11.39 -20.27
C LEU A 57 -11.91 -11.47 -19.16
N PHE A 58 -13.15 -11.83 -19.50
CA PHE A 58 -14.26 -11.97 -18.54
C PHE A 58 -14.08 -13.11 -17.53
N ILE A 59 -13.20 -14.07 -17.78
CA ILE A 59 -12.89 -15.16 -16.83
C ILE A 59 -11.64 -14.80 -16.02
N VAL A 60 -10.58 -14.35 -16.70
CA VAL A 60 -9.27 -14.12 -16.08
C VAL A 60 -9.30 -12.92 -15.14
N LEU A 61 -9.94 -11.80 -15.53
CA LEU A 61 -9.96 -10.59 -14.69
C LEU A 61 -10.69 -10.81 -13.36
N PRO A 62 -11.91 -11.41 -13.32
CA PRO A 62 -12.55 -11.70 -12.04
C PRO A 62 -11.78 -12.69 -11.20
N PHE A 63 -11.17 -13.72 -11.82
CA PHE A 63 -10.39 -14.71 -11.09
C PHE A 63 -9.11 -14.11 -10.48
N ALA A 64 -8.35 -13.35 -11.27
CA ALA A 64 -7.17 -12.64 -10.79
C ALA A 64 -7.53 -11.58 -9.73
N GLY A 65 -8.64 -10.85 -9.93
CA GLY A 65 -9.18 -9.90 -8.97
C GLY A 65 -9.57 -10.56 -7.65
N PHE A 66 -10.23 -11.72 -7.70
CA PHE A 66 -10.61 -12.49 -6.51
C PHE A 66 -9.37 -12.96 -5.73
N ILE A 67 -8.38 -13.54 -6.42
CA ILE A 67 -7.11 -13.95 -5.82
C ILE A 67 -6.40 -12.74 -5.19
N TYR A 68 -6.35 -11.62 -5.90
CA TYR A 68 -5.75 -10.38 -5.42
C TYR A 68 -6.42 -9.89 -4.13
N VAL A 69 -7.76 -9.85 -4.09
CA VAL A 69 -8.50 -9.38 -2.91
C VAL A 69 -8.20 -10.24 -1.68
N ILE A 70 -8.11 -11.57 -1.83
CA ILE A 70 -7.76 -12.48 -0.72
C ILE A 70 -6.37 -12.13 -0.18
N PHE A 71 -5.35 -12.08 -1.04
CA PHE A 71 -3.99 -11.82 -0.58
C PHE A 71 -3.79 -10.39 -0.07
N ALA A 72 -4.44 -9.41 -0.70
CA ALA A 72 -4.49 -8.03 -0.22
C ALA A 72 -5.09 -7.94 1.18
N SER A 73 -6.18 -8.66 1.44
CA SER A 73 -6.83 -8.67 2.75
C SER A 73 -5.91 -9.29 3.80
N ILE A 74 -5.25 -10.42 3.50
CA ILE A 74 -4.30 -11.07 4.41
C ILE A 74 -3.12 -10.16 4.70
N ALA A 75 -2.52 -9.56 3.67
CA ALA A 75 -1.38 -8.66 3.81
C ALA A 75 -1.74 -7.44 4.67
N VAL A 76 -2.83 -6.75 4.34
CA VAL A 76 -3.29 -5.58 5.09
C VAL A 76 -3.62 -5.95 6.53
N GLN A 77 -4.30 -7.06 6.77
CA GLN A 77 -4.63 -7.52 8.13
C GLN A 77 -3.37 -7.81 8.95
N SER A 78 -2.41 -8.55 8.38
CA SER A 78 -1.16 -8.91 9.05
C SER A 78 -0.39 -7.66 9.48
N VAL A 79 -0.20 -6.71 8.56
CA VAL A 79 0.52 -5.48 8.88
C VAL A 79 -0.28 -4.61 9.84
N PHE A 80 -1.60 -4.58 9.73
CA PHE A 80 -2.45 -3.82 10.64
C PHE A 80 -2.40 -4.36 12.08
N ASP A 81 -2.27 -5.67 12.26
CA ASP A 81 -2.14 -6.27 13.58
C ASP A 81 -0.75 -6.00 14.19
N GLN A 82 0.33 -6.11 13.41
CA GLN A 82 1.67 -5.69 13.84
C GLN A 82 1.70 -4.19 14.20
N TYR A 83 1.07 -3.35 13.37
CA TYR A 83 0.90 -1.92 13.61
C TYR A 83 0.22 -1.64 14.96
N LYS A 84 -0.82 -2.41 15.34
CA LYS A 84 -1.49 -2.23 16.63
C LYS A 84 -0.56 -2.55 17.80
N GLU A 85 0.19 -3.64 17.74
CA GLU A 85 1.10 -4.02 18.82
C GLU A 85 2.26 -3.02 18.96
N VAL A 86 2.85 -2.57 17.84
CA VAL A 86 3.84 -1.48 17.85
C VAL A 86 3.24 -0.19 18.43
N SER A 87 2.06 0.21 17.98
CA SER A 87 1.38 1.42 18.49
C SER A 87 1.18 1.36 20.01
N LYS A 88 0.70 0.22 20.50
CA LYS A 88 0.48 -0.05 21.92
C LYS A 88 1.79 -0.04 22.71
N ALA A 89 2.85 -0.63 22.18
CA ALA A 89 4.18 -0.62 22.79
C ALA A 89 4.73 0.82 22.91
N VAL A 90 4.62 1.62 21.85
CA VAL A 90 5.07 3.02 21.81
C VAL A 90 4.28 3.89 22.80
N VAL A 91 2.95 3.77 22.81
CA VAL A 91 2.10 4.52 23.75
C VAL A 91 2.40 4.16 25.21
N LYS A 92 2.67 2.88 25.48
CA LYS A 92 3.02 2.39 26.82
C LYS A 92 4.49 2.60 27.19
N LYS A 93 5.31 3.15 26.29
CA LYS A 93 6.77 3.23 26.43
C LYS A 93 7.43 1.87 26.75
N ASN A 94 6.84 0.78 26.25
CA ASN A 94 7.33 -0.59 26.48
C ASN A 94 8.27 -1.00 25.34
N ILE A 95 9.57 -0.92 25.58
CA ILE A 95 10.58 -1.28 24.59
C ILE A 95 10.64 -2.78 24.30
N GLU A 96 10.42 -3.62 25.31
CA GLU A 96 10.42 -5.08 25.17
C GLU A 96 9.31 -5.56 24.25
N GLY A 97 8.17 -4.87 24.28
CA GLY A 97 7.06 -5.10 23.37
C GLY A 97 7.25 -4.49 21.98
N PHE A 98 8.22 -3.59 21.79
CA PHE A 98 8.49 -2.94 20.50
C PHE A 98 9.54 -3.70 19.68
N LEU A 99 10.64 -4.12 20.33
CA LEU A 99 11.81 -4.69 19.65
C LEU A 99 11.48 -5.91 18.76
N PRO A 100 10.67 -6.90 19.18
CA PRO A 100 10.37 -8.06 18.34
C PRO A 100 9.64 -7.70 17.04
N TYR A 101 8.73 -6.73 17.08
CA TYR A 101 7.93 -6.32 15.92
C TYR A 101 8.65 -5.30 15.03
N ARG A 102 9.69 -4.62 15.53
CA ARG A 102 10.45 -3.62 14.77
C ARG A 102 11.06 -4.22 13.49
N ASP A 103 11.59 -5.43 13.62
CA ASP A 103 12.30 -6.14 12.55
C ASP A 103 11.41 -7.19 11.87
N GLU A 104 10.18 -7.37 12.35
CA GLU A 104 9.19 -8.25 11.73
C GLU A 104 8.58 -7.54 10.52
N GLN A 105 9.07 -7.88 9.34
CA GLN A 105 8.51 -7.44 8.07
C GLN A 105 7.63 -8.53 7.47
N LEU A 106 6.68 -8.13 6.63
CA LEU A 106 5.92 -9.06 5.81
C LEU A 106 6.87 -9.97 5.04
N PRO A 107 6.63 -11.29 5.07
CA PRO A 107 7.40 -12.22 4.27
C PRO A 107 7.39 -11.80 2.80
N ILE A 108 8.55 -11.90 2.13
CA ILE A 108 8.68 -11.57 0.70
C ILE A 108 7.66 -12.31 -0.18
N MET A 109 7.23 -13.50 0.27
CA MET A 109 6.19 -14.29 -0.41
C MET A 109 4.85 -13.55 -0.47
N ILE A 110 4.44 -12.85 0.59
CA ILE A 110 3.19 -12.06 0.58
C ILE A 110 3.27 -10.93 -0.44
N HIS A 111 4.42 -10.26 -0.53
CA HIS A 111 4.66 -9.23 -1.54
C HIS A 111 4.52 -9.79 -2.96
N ILE A 112 5.12 -10.95 -3.25
CA ILE A 112 5.01 -11.62 -4.55
C ILE A 112 3.55 -11.97 -4.86
N LEU A 113 2.80 -12.48 -3.87
CA LEU A 113 1.39 -12.84 -4.01
C LEU A 113 0.47 -11.63 -4.23
N LEU A 114 0.90 -10.41 -3.88
CA LEU A 114 0.21 -9.17 -4.27
C LEU A 114 0.60 -8.72 -5.68
N VAL A 115 1.90 -8.73 -5.99
CA VAL A 115 2.42 -8.20 -7.26
C VAL A 115 2.00 -9.06 -8.44
N ALA A 116 2.11 -10.38 -8.34
CA ALA A 116 1.83 -11.29 -9.45
C ALA A 116 0.40 -11.14 -10.02
N PRO A 117 -0.68 -11.22 -9.22
CA PRO A 117 -2.03 -11.00 -9.74
C PRO A 117 -2.26 -9.55 -10.15
N SER A 118 -1.60 -8.56 -9.52
CA SER A 118 -1.68 -7.16 -9.96
C SER A 118 -1.16 -6.98 -11.39
N ILE A 119 -0.01 -7.59 -11.71
CA ILE A 119 0.56 -7.55 -13.06
C ILE A 119 -0.43 -8.14 -14.08
N VAL A 120 -1.05 -9.28 -13.75
CA VAL A 120 -2.06 -9.90 -14.62
C VAL A 120 -3.24 -8.96 -14.85
N ILE A 121 -3.81 -8.40 -13.77
CA ILE A 121 -4.94 -7.46 -13.87
C ILE A 121 -4.58 -6.25 -14.73
N VAL A 122 -3.43 -5.63 -14.49
CA VAL A 122 -2.97 -4.45 -15.23
C VAL A 122 -2.72 -4.77 -16.69
N PHE A 123 -2.07 -5.89 -16.99
CA PHE A 123 -1.79 -6.33 -18.36
C PHE A 123 -3.09 -6.49 -19.16
N PHE A 124 -4.05 -7.27 -18.63
CA PHE A 124 -5.32 -7.50 -19.32
C PHE A 124 -6.18 -6.25 -19.43
N THR A 125 -6.12 -5.35 -18.43
CA THR A 125 -6.82 -4.06 -18.49
C THR A 125 -6.23 -3.13 -19.56
N LEU A 126 -4.89 -3.07 -19.64
CA LEU A 126 -4.21 -2.26 -20.65
C LEU A 126 -4.46 -2.79 -22.07
N ALA A 127 -4.46 -4.11 -22.23
CA ALA A 127 -4.70 -4.77 -23.51
C ALA A 127 -6.18 -4.86 -23.89
N PHE A 128 -7.11 -4.34 -23.07
CA PHE A 128 -8.52 -4.32 -23.42
C PHE A 128 -8.81 -3.26 -24.50
N ASN A 129 -9.62 -3.64 -25.49
CA ASN A 129 -9.99 -2.75 -26.58
C ASN A 129 -11.06 -1.73 -26.14
N TYR A 130 -10.66 -0.48 -25.95
CA TYR A 130 -11.58 0.65 -25.69
C TYR A 130 -11.63 1.64 -26.86
N HIS A 131 -11.36 1.19 -28.10
CA HIS A 131 -11.25 2.09 -29.25
C HIS A 131 -12.52 2.93 -29.48
N GLU A 132 -13.68 2.33 -29.25
CA GLU A 132 -14.98 3.01 -29.38
C GLU A 132 -15.25 4.04 -28.28
N ASN A 133 -14.59 3.92 -27.12
CA ASN A 133 -14.81 4.79 -25.97
C ASN A 133 -13.50 5.09 -25.22
N ILE A 134 -12.72 6.00 -25.79
CA ILE A 134 -11.43 6.42 -25.23
C ILE A 134 -11.56 6.93 -23.78
N PRO A 135 -12.54 7.78 -23.40
CA PRO A 135 -12.71 8.20 -22.02
C PRO A 135 -12.89 7.04 -21.04
N LEU A 136 -13.66 6.01 -21.43
CA LEU A 136 -13.85 4.80 -20.61
C LEU A 136 -12.55 4.03 -20.42
N GLY A 137 -11.76 3.86 -21.47
CA GLY A 137 -10.45 3.20 -21.39
C GLY A 137 -9.47 3.94 -20.48
N MET A 138 -9.43 5.28 -20.59
CA MET A 138 -8.60 6.12 -19.71
C MET A 138 -9.03 6.00 -18.24
N ALA A 139 -10.33 6.12 -17.96
CA ALA A 139 -10.87 6.04 -16.61
C ALA A 139 -10.64 4.65 -15.99
N THR A 140 -10.83 3.58 -16.76
CA THR A 140 -10.66 2.20 -16.29
C THR A 140 -9.19 1.92 -15.95
N ASN A 141 -8.26 2.22 -16.86
CA ASN A 141 -6.82 2.02 -16.63
C ASN A 141 -6.30 2.84 -15.45
N PHE A 142 -6.72 4.10 -15.35
CA PHE A 142 -6.40 4.94 -14.19
C PHE A 142 -6.89 4.30 -12.89
N SER A 143 -8.18 3.95 -12.83
CA SER A 143 -8.82 3.49 -11.60
C SER A 143 -8.24 2.17 -11.10
N ILE A 144 -8.01 1.21 -11.99
CA ILE A 144 -7.46 -0.10 -11.63
C ILE A 144 -6.04 0.05 -11.08
N VAL A 145 -5.15 0.74 -11.81
CA VAL A 145 -3.76 0.92 -11.35
C VAL A 145 -3.69 1.77 -10.09
N PHE A 146 -4.54 2.80 -9.98
CA PHE A 146 -4.67 3.60 -8.76
C PHE A 146 -5.01 2.73 -7.55
N VAL A 147 -6.03 1.87 -7.63
CA VAL A 147 -6.44 1.01 -6.50
C VAL A 147 -5.35 0.01 -6.14
N LEU A 148 -4.74 -0.66 -7.13
CA LEU A 148 -3.65 -1.62 -6.89
C LEU A 148 -2.44 -0.93 -6.24
N ALA A 149 -2.03 0.22 -6.76
CA ALA A 149 -0.93 1.00 -6.19
C ALA A 149 -1.26 1.53 -4.79
N MET A 150 -2.52 1.90 -4.53
CA MET A 150 -2.95 2.36 -3.21
C MET A 150 -2.81 1.28 -2.15
N VAL A 151 -3.25 0.06 -2.43
CA VAL A 151 -3.08 -1.09 -1.52
C VAL A 151 -1.59 -1.36 -1.29
N TRP A 152 -0.78 -1.35 -2.34
CA TRP A 152 0.67 -1.55 -2.22
C TRP A 152 1.35 -0.49 -1.33
N VAL A 153 1.02 0.79 -1.55
CA VAL A 153 1.55 1.89 -0.75
C VAL A 153 1.11 1.76 0.71
N ILE A 154 -0.15 1.42 0.97
CA ILE A 154 -0.64 1.21 2.34
C ILE A 154 0.09 0.05 3.02
N ALA A 155 0.22 -1.10 2.35
CA ALA A 155 0.90 -2.26 2.90
C ALA A 155 2.36 -1.92 3.26
N THR A 156 3.09 -1.29 2.34
CA THR A 156 4.51 -0.94 2.55
C THR A 156 4.74 0.18 3.57
N GLU A 157 3.87 1.18 3.66
CA GLU A 157 3.97 2.27 4.65
C GLU A 157 3.62 1.81 6.07
N LEU A 158 2.83 0.75 6.21
CA LEU A 158 2.53 0.13 7.49
C LEU A 158 3.58 -0.91 7.90
N ASP A 159 4.25 -1.55 6.93
CA ASP A 159 5.28 -2.59 7.14
C ASP A 159 6.63 -2.00 7.59
N ASP A 160 7.03 -0.85 7.03
CA ASP A 160 8.29 -0.18 7.41
C ASP A 160 8.07 0.85 8.52
N PHE A 161 8.21 0.43 9.78
CA PHE A 161 8.07 1.33 10.94
C PHE A 161 9.08 2.49 10.98
N LYS A 162 10.25 2.35 10.35
CA LYS A 162 11.29 3.40 10.31
C LYS A 162 10.90 4.52 9.35
N LYS A 163 10.27 4.17 8.24
CA LYS A 163 9.77 5.13 7.25
C LYS A 163 8.32 5.54 7.50
N SER A 164 7.60 4.77 8.32
CA SER A 164 6.18 4.99 8.60
C SER A 164 5.94 6.40 9.08
N ILE A 165 5.09 7.10 8.34
CA ILE A 165 4.67 8.43 8.72
C ILE A 165 3.98 8.43 10.08
N TRP A 166 3.49 7.31 10.63
CA TRP A 166 2.67 7.31 11.85
C TRP A 166 3.50 7.37 13.14
N PHE A 167 4.68 6.74 13.16
CA PHE A 167 5.45 6.55 14.39
C PHE A 167 6.84 7.18 14.40
N LYS A 168 7.37 7.55 13.23
CA LYS A 168 8.74 8.08 13.12
C LYS A 168 9.06 9.20 14.11
N GLU A 169 8.10 10.08 14.39
CA GLU A 169 8.28 11.22 15.32
C GLU A 169 8.07 10.85 16.80
N LYS A 170 7.48 9.70 17.11
CA LYS A 170 7.10 9.29 18.47
C LYS A 170 8.05 8.27 19.08
N ILE A 171 8.80 7.54 18.26
CA ILE A 171 9.73 6.51 18.70
C ILE A 171 11.11 7.15 18.90
N PRO A 172 11.73 7.03 20.08
CA PRO A 172 13.10 7.49 20.31
C PRO A 172 14.10 6.83 19.36
N GLN A 173 15.08 7.58 18.85
CA GLN A 173 16.08 7.05 17.91
C GLN A 173 16.83 5.84 18.49
N GLU A 174 17.12 5.87 19.79
CA GLU A 174 17.78 4.79 20.55
C GLU A 174 17.07 3.43 20.39
N TRP A 175 15.74 3.42 20.24
CA TRP A 175 14.98 2.16 20.08
C TRP A 175 15.19 1.52 18.71
N TYR A 176 15.50 2.33 17.69
CA TYR A 176 15.84 1.83 16.35
C TYR A 176 17.27 1.31 16.28
N ASP A 177 18.17 1.87 17.10
CA ASP A 177 19.60 1.56 17.07
C ASP A 177 19.97 0.39 18.00
N MET A 178 19.05 -0.03 18.89
CA MET A 178 19.28 -1.17 19.79
C MET A 178 19.38 -2.51 19.05
N ASN A 179 20.42 -3.28 19.37
CA ASN A 179 20.55 -4.67 18.94
C ASN A 179 19.62 -5.56 19.80
N ILE A 180 18.69 -6.26 19.14
CA ILE A 180 17.70 -7.13 19.79
C ILE A 180 18.40 -8.25 20.57
N GLU A 181 19.39 -8.89 19.96
CA GLU A 181 20.07 -10.06 20.54
C GLU A 181 20.81 -9.66 21.82
N GLU A 182 21.55 -8.56 21.79
CA GLU A 182 22.26 -8.03 22.96
C GLU A 182 21.32 -7.61 24.08
N TYR A 183 20.20 -6.96 23.74
CA TYR A 183 19.22 -6.50 24.72
C TYR A 183 18.59 -7.67 25.49
N PHE A 184 18.15 -8.72 24.79
CA PHE A 184 17.50 -9.88 25.41
C PHE A 184 18.47 -10.89 26.03
N GLN A 185 19.77 -10.83 25.72
CA GLN A 185 20.80 -11.59 26.43
C GLN A 185 21.11 -10.94 27.79
N LYS A 186 21.29 -9.61 27.84
CA LYS A 186 21.55 -8.87 29.08
C LYS A 186 20.40 -8.91 30.08
N SER A 187 19.16 -9.06 29.64
CA SER A 187 18.00 -9.13 30.54
C SER A 187 17.81 -10.50 31.20
N LYS A 188 18.57 -11.52 30.78
CA LYS A 188 18.53 -12.88 31.35
C LYS A 188 19.59 -13.11 32.43
N GLU A 189 20.56 -12.21 32.55
CA GLU A 189 21.59 -12.18 33.61
C GLU A 189 21.10 -11.40 34.84
#